data_AF-A0A959T8B1-F1
#
_entry.id   AF-A0A959T8B1-F1
#
_cell.length_a   1.000
_cell.length_b   1.000
_cell.length_c   1.000
_cell.angle_alpha   90.00
_cell.angle_beta   90.00
_cell.angle_gamma   90.00
#
_symmetry.space_group_name_H-M   'P 1'
#
loop_
_entity.id
_entity.type
_entity.pdbx_description
1 polymer ?
#
loop_
_entity_poly.entity_id
_entity_poly.type
_entity_poly.pdbx_seq_one_letter_code
_entity_poly.pdbx_strand_id
1 'polypeptide(L)'
;NNAANFLATYGFAADQDIGAGGPADSNGDDQVALIDNSSSIVDIFGVPGEDGTGTCHEFEDGRAERIASVTSGTATWNEAEWNIWNDGPSGAVCTSITFTAQDAPGIFDPGAWIGAGGPSCGITLGTENASCNSTTTGPGNDTYDLSIPYTGVDAGTTVVNNSGSGTIGGDDPALVSNGTILISGI
;
A
#
# COMPACT_ATOMS: atom_id res chain seq x y z
N ASN A 1 -18.19 -5.03 -6.82
CA ASN A 1 -17.85 -3.58 -6.83
C ASN A 1 -18.79 -2.70 -5.96
N ASN A 2 -18.28 -2.07 -4.88
CA ASN A 2 -19.01 -1.03 -4.11
C ASN A 2 -18.03 -0.13 -3.31
N ALA A 3 -17.93 1.16 -3.66
CA ALA A 3 -17.01 2.10 -3.02
C ALA A 3 -17.24 2.30 -1.50
N ALA A 4 -18.49 2.27 -1.03
CA ALA A 4 -18.79 2.44 0.39
C ALA A 4 -18.36 1.22 1.21
N ASN A 5 -18.58 0.02 0.68
CA ASN A 5 -18.09 -1.21 1.31
C ASN A 5 -16.56 -1.24 1.32
N PHE A 6 -15.90 -0.84 0.23
CA PHE A 6 -14.44 -0.75 0.20
C PHE A 6 -13.91 0.20 1.29
N LEU A 7 -14.46 1.42 1.37
CA LEU A 7 -14.08 2.40 2.39
C LEU A 7 -14.30 1.88 3.80
N ALA A 8 -15.41 1.19 4.05
CA ALA A 8 -15.69 0.59 5.35
C ALA A 8 -14.71 -0.55 5.70
N THR A 9 -14.30 -1.36 4.71
CA THR A 9 -13.39 -2.50 4.90
C THR A 9 -11.94 -2.05 5.10
N TYR A 10 -11.46 -1.08 4.30
CA TYR A 10 -10.03 -0.72 4.26
C TYR A 10 -9.71 0.65 4.89
N GLY A 11 -10.72 1.46 5.22
CA GLY A 11 -10.52 2.74 5.90
C GLY A 11 -10.04 3.89 5.00
N PHE A 12 -9.92 3.66 3.68
CA PHE A 12 -9.63 4.69 2.67
C PHE A 12 -10.48 4.48 1.41
N ALA A 13 -10.62 5.53 0.59
CA ALA A 13 -11.45 5.48 -0.61
C ALA A 13 -10.78 4.64 -1.71
N ALA A 14 -11.57 3.85 -2.45
CA ALA A 14 -11.07 3.20 -3.65
C ALA A 14 -10.67 4.23 -4.71
N ASP A 15 -9.61 3.96 -5.45
CA ASP A 15 -9.19 4.82 -6.56
C ASP A 15 -10.20 4.78 -7.74
N GLN A 16 -10.88 3.65 -7.91
CA GLN A 16 -11.88 3.46 -8.95
C GLN A 16 -13.05 2.59 -8.48
N ASP A 17 -14.25 2.96 -8.93
CA ASP A 17 -15.47 2.16 -8.92
C ASP A 17 -15.94 2.06 -10.37
N ILE A 18 -15.80 0.87 -10.97
CA ILE A 18 -15.99 0.63 -12.42
C ILE A 18 -17.33 -0.05 -12.76
N GLY A 19 -18.33 0.06 -11.90
CA GLY A 19 -19.60 -0.67 -12.01
C GLY A 19 -19.51 -2.21 -11.98
N ALA A 20 -20.59 -2.85 -12.43
CA ALA A 20 -20.73 -4.30 -12.53
C ALA A 20 -20.22 -4.83 -13.88
N GLY A 21 -19.86 -6.12 -13.94
CA GLY A 21 -19.41 -6.79 -15.17
C GLY A 21 -18.02 -6.37 -15.66
N GLY A 22 -17.22 -5.74 -14.80
CA GLY A 22 -15.81 -5.45 -15.04
C GLY A 22 -14.89 -6.27 -14.13
N PRO A 23 -13.56 -6.12 -14.23
CA PRO A 23 -12.59 -6.89 -13.44
C PRO A 23 -12.80 -6.82 -11.92
N ALA A 24 -13.32 -5.70 -11.40
CA ALA A 24 -13.61 -5.50 -9.97
C ALA A 24 -14.94 -6.12 -9.50
N ASP A 25 -15.64 -6.81 -10.41
CA ASP A 25 -16.89 -7.51 -10.17
C ASP A 25 -16.76 -9.02 -10.45
N SER A 26 -15.53 -9.53 -10.48
CA SER A 26 -15.26 -10.94 -10.70
C SER A 26 -15.76 -11.80 -9.54
N ASN A 27 -16.32 -12.96 -9.87
CA ASN A 27 -16.75 -13.98 -8.91
C ASN A 27 -15.68 -15.05 -8.64
N GLY A 28 -14.44 -14.86 -9.12
CA GLY A 28 -13.31 -15.73 -8.77
C GLY A 28 -12.95 -16.78 -9.82
N ASP A 29 -13.71 -16.93 -10.91
CA ASP A 29 -13.44 -17.86 -12.02
C ASP A 29 -13.25 -17.13 -13.37
N ASP A 30 -13.24 -15.79 -13.36
CA ASP A 30 -13.01 -14.99 -14.56
C ASP A 30 -11.55 -14.93 -14.99
N GLN A 31 -11.34 -14.69 -16.28
CA GLN A 31 -10.06 -14.23 -16.80
C GLN A 31 -9.99 -12.70 -16.81
N VAL A 32 -8.82 -12.18 -16.44
CA VAL A 32 -8.56 -10.75 -16.43
C VAL A 32 -7.30 -10.47 -17.23
N ALA A 33 -7.41 -9.62 -18.25
CA ALA A 33 -6.30 -9.27 -19.13
C ALA A 33 -6.07 -7.76 -19.20
N LEU A 34 -4.80 -7.37 -19.27
CA LEU A 34 -4.41 -6.04 -19.72
C LEU A 34 -4.25 -6.07 -21.23
N ILE A 35 -4.92 -5.14 -21.92
CA ILE A 35 -4.97 -5.09 -23.38
C ILE A 35 -4.45 -3.72 -23.83
N ASP A 36 -3.57 -3.71 -24.85
CA ASP A 36 -3.05 -2.47 -25.42
C ASP A 36 -4.01 -1.81 -26.43
N ASN A 37 -3.60 -0.67 -26.97
CA ASN A 37 -4.38 0.07 -27.97
C ASN A 37 -4.55 -0.66 -29.31
N SER A 38 -3.82 -1.75 -29.53
CA SER A 38 -3.85 -2.60 -30.71
C SER A 38 -4.64 -3.89 -30.45
N SER A 39 -5.36 -3.98 -29.33
CA SER A 39 -6.12 -5.15 -28.90
C SER A 39 -5.27 -6.40 -28.64
N SER A 40 -3.99 -6.23 -28.37
CA SER A 40 -3.10 -7.32 -27.96
C SER A 40 -3.07 -7.45 -26.44
N ILE A 41 -3.05 -8.69 -25.96
CA ILE A 41 -2.87 -8.97 -24.52
C ILE A 41 -1.42 -8.66 -24.14
N VAL A 42 -1.26 -7.84 -23.11
CA VAL A 42 0.04 -7.44 -22.53
C VAL A 42 0.35 -8.25 -21.27
N ASP A 43 -0.67 -8.54 -20.46
CA ASP A 43 -0.58 -9.40 -19.27
C ASP A 43 -1.91 -10.10 -19.04
N ILE A 44 -1.90 -11.27 -18.41
CA ILE A 44 -3.11 -12.04 -18.19
C ILE A 44 -3.10 -12.88 -16.90
N PHE A 45 -4.26 -12.89 -16.24
CA PHE A 45 -4.66 -13.88 -15.26
C PHE A 45 -5.74 -14.79 -15.89
N GLY A 46 -5.49 -16.11 -15.89
CA GLY A 46 -6.36 -17.12 -16.49
C GLY A 46 -6.13 -17.40 -17.98
N VAL A 47 -6.81 -18.43 -18.49
CA VAL A 47 -6.68 -18.92 -19.87
C VAL A 47 -7.80 -18.33 -20.73
N PRO A 48 -7.51 -17.55 -21.80
CA PRO A 48 -8.55 -16.93 -22.62
C PRO A 48 -9.61 -17.91 -23.12
N GLY A 49 -10.87 -17.65 -22.74
CA GLY A 49 -12.03 -18.42 -23.20
C GLY A 49 -12.25 -19.76 -22.49
N GLU A 50 -11.51 -20.04 -21.43
CA GLU A 50 -11.79 -21.14 -20.50
C GLU A 50 -12.83 -20.70 -19.45
N ASP A 51 -13.52 -21.63 -18.82
CA ASP A 51 -14.28 -21.38 -17.58
C ASP A 51 -13.32 -21.65 -16.41
N GLY A 52 -13.08 -20.68 -15.55
CA GLY A 52 -12.08 -20.80 -14.50
C GLY A 52 -12.44 -21.77 -13.38
N THR A 53 -13.71 -22.18 -13.27
CA THR A 53 -14.20 -23.05 -12.19
C THR A 53 -13.38 -24.34 -12.08
N GLY A 54 -12.78 -24.59 -10.90
CA GLY A 54 -11.96 -25.76 -10.62
C GLY A 54 -10.64 -25.87 -11.40
N THR A 55 -10.22 -24.80 -12.09
CA THR A 55 -8.94 -24.70 -12.81
C THR A 55 -7.85 -24.08 -11.94
N CYS A 56 -6.64 -23.92 -12.48
CA CYS A 56 -5.55 -23.28 -11.75
C CYS A 56 -5.64 -21.73 -11.69
N HIS A 57 -6.68 -21.12 -12.26
CA HIS A 57 -6.93 -19.68 -12.20
C HIS A 57 -8.23 -19.33 -11.49
N GLU A 58 -8.70 -20.20 -10.59
CA GLU A 58 -9.80 -19.95 -9.68
C GLU A 58 -9.30 -19.32 -8.38
N PHE A 59 -9.95 -18.24 -7.92
CA PHE A 59 -9.69 -17.52 -6.68
C PHE A 59 -10.99 -17.17 -5.92
N GLU A 60 -12.07 -17.94 -6.10
CA GLU A 60 -13.33 -17.79 -5.37
C GLU A 60 -13.09 -17.74 -3.85
N ASP A 61 -13.81 -16.82 -3.18
CA ASP A 61 -13.67 -16.52 -1.75
C ASP A 61 -12.20 -16.38 -1.30
N GLY A 62 -11.38 -15.81 -2.18
CA GLY A 62 -9.94 -15.78 -2.01
C GLY A 62 -9.26 -14.61 -2.72
N ARG A 63 -8.03 -14.83 -3.17
CA ARG A 63 -7.12 -13.78 -3.64
C ARG A 63 -6.22 -14.32 -4.74
N ALA A 64 -6.02 -13.52 -5.78
CA ALA A 64 -4.96 -13.72 -6.76
C ALA A 64 -4.01 -12.52 -6.74
N GLU A 65 -2.71 -12.77 -6.63
CA GLU A 65 -1.68 -11.74 -6.66
C GLU A 65 -0.45 -12.23 -7.44
N ARG A 66 0.16 -11.34 -8.23
CA ARG A 66 1.42 -11.64 -8.91
C ARG A 66 2.56 -11.85 -7.91
N ILE A 67 3.43 -12.83 -8.14
CA ILE A 67 4.60 -13.01 -7.26
C ILE A 67 5.62 -11.88 -7.42
N ALA A 68 6.32 -11.56 -6.34
CA ALA A 68 7.28 -10.45 -6.27
C ALA A 68 8.41 -10.49 -7.30
N SER A 69 8.87 -11.68 -7.70
CA SER A 69 9.96 -11.83 -8.66
C SER A 69 9.54 -11.52 -10.10
N VAL A 70 8.24 -11.44 -10.37
CA VAL A 70 7.72 -11.17 -11.70
C VAL A 70 7.48 -9.67 -11.87
N THR A 71 8.35 -9.07 -12.68
CA THR A 71 8.43 -7.61 -12.88
C THR A 71 8.02 -7.19 -14.30
N SER A 72 7.44 -8.11 -15.07
CA SER A 72 6.96 -7.86 -16.43
C SER A 72 5.74 -8.74 -16.71
N GLY A 73 4.79 -8.19 -17.46
CA GLY A 73 3.59 -8.92 -17.87
C GLY A 73 3.87 -10.00 -18.91
N THR A 74 3.02 -11.02 -18.94
CA THR A 74 3.09 -12.14 -19.89
C THR A 74 1.73 -12.30 -20.56
N ALA A 75 1.69 -12.30 -21.89
CA ALA A 75 0.44 -12.44 -22.65
C ALA A 75 -0.17 -13.86 -22.63
N THR A 76 0.46 -14.79 -21.93
CA THR A 76 0.05 -16.20 -21.83
C THR A 76 0.04 -16.59 -20.38
N TRP A 77 -1.02 -17.28 -19.97
CA TRP A 77 -1.18 -17.77 -18.61
C TRP A 77 0.01 -18.62 -18.16
N ASN A 78 0.53 -18.32 -16.97
CA ASN A 78 1.55 -19.10 -16.29
C ASN A 78 1.29 -19.08 -14.79
N GLU A 79 0.75 -20.18 -14.27
CA GLU A 79 0.41 -20.35 -12.86
C GLU A 79 1.60 -20.10 -11.91
N ALA A 80 2.83 -20.38 -12.34
CA ALA A 80 4.04 -20.19 -11.52
C ALA A 80 4.35 -18.72 -11.22
N GLU A 81 3.64 -17.78 -11.84
CA GLU A 81 3.84 -16.35 -11.70
C GLU A 81 2.84 -15.70 -10.72
N TRP A 82 1.98 -16.48 -10.08
CA TRP A 82 0.90 -16.02 -9.20
C TRP A 82 0.89 -16.75 -7.85
N ASN A 83 0.53 -16.04 -6.79
CA ASN A 83 0.06 -16.60 -5.53
C ASN A 83 -1.47 -16.60 -5.55
N ILE A 84 -2.09 -17.75 -5.35
CA ILE A 84 -3.54 -17.91 -5.43
C ILE A 84 -4.08 -18.55 -4.15
N TRP A 85 -5.16 -18.00 -3.63
CA TRP A 85 -5.95 -18.55 -2.54
C TRP A 85 -7.39 -18.72 -3.01
N ASN A 86 -8.01 -19.82 -2.61
CA ASN A 86 -9.44 -20.09 -2.78
C ASN A 86 -9.96 -21.00 -1.65
N ASP A 87 -11.27 -21.14 -1.52
CA ASP A 87 -11.93 -21.98 -0.51
C ASP A 87 -12.00 -23.49 -0.88
N GLY A 88 -11.75 -23.82 -2.16
CA GLY A 88 -11.56 -25.16 -2.70
C GLY A 88 -12.86 -25.79 -3.25
N PRO A 89 -12.79 -26.43 -4.44
CA PRO A 89 -12.50 -27.86 -4.52
C PRO A 89 -11.78 -28.25 -5.85
N SER A 90 -10.52 -27.84 -6.04
CA SER A 90 -9.90 -27.87 -7.39
C SER A 90 -9.86 -29.26 -8.03
N GLY A 91 -10.32 -29.36 -9.29
CA GLY A 91 -10.19 -30.56 -10.13
C GLY A 91 -8.87 -30.64 -10.89
N ALA A 92 -8.09 -29.55 -10.91
CA ALA A 92 -6.80 -29.45 -11.59
C ALA A 92 -5.60 -29.76 -10.66
N VAL A 93 -4.49 -30.20 -11.25
CA VAL A 93 -3.21 -30.39 -10.53
C VAL A 93 -2.41 -29.11 -10.63
N CYS A 94 -2.58 -28.25 -9.62
CA CYS A 94 -1.96 -26.92 -9.52
C CYS A 94 -0.80 -26.95 -8.49
N THR A 95 0.20 -26.10 -8.68
CA THR A 95 1.40 -26.02 -7.83
C THR A 95 1.53 -24.71 -7.05
N SER A 96 0.76 -23.67 -7.40
CA SER A 96 0.81 -22.33 -6.82
C SER A 96 -0.48 -21.92 -6.09
N ILE A 97 -1.36 -22.88 -5.76
CA ILE A 97 -2.65 -22.63 -5.09
C ILE A 97 -2.61 -23.05 -3.63
N THR A 98 -3.15 -22.18 -2.78
CA THR A 98 -3.42 -22.45 -1.36
C THR A 98 -4.93 -22.58 -1.13
N PHE A 99 -5.39 -23.78 -0.77
CA PHE A 99 -6.81 -24.05 -0.45
C PHE A 99 -7.17 -23.53 0.95
N THR A 100 -7.28 -22.23 1.08
CA THR A 100 -7.73 -21.55 2.29
C THR A 100 -8.40 -20.23 1.89
N ALA A 101 -9.72 -20.18 2.08
CA ALA A 101 -10.51 -18.97 1.89
C ALA A 101 -9.89 -17.75 2.59
N GLN A 102 -10.05 -16.58 2.00
CA GLN A 102 -9.53 -15.32 2.53
C GLN A 102 -10.65 -14.29 2.60
N ASP A 103 -11.02 -13.91 3.82
CA ASP A 103 -11.95 -12.81 4.05
C ASP A 103 -11.21 -11.46 4.07
N ALA A 104 -11.77 -10.44 3.44
CA ALA A 104 -11.30 -9.06 3.60
C ALA A 104 -11.69 -8.50 4.98
N PRO A 105 -10.84 -7.67 5.63
CA PRO A 105 -9.58 -7.12 5.12
C PRO A 105 -8.37 -8.07 5.19
N GLY A 106 -8.45 -9.15 5.97
CA GLY A 106 -7.47 -10.26 6.07
C GLY A 106 -6.05 -10.00 5.55
N ILE A 107 -5.64 -10.78 4.56
CA ILE A 107 -4.34 -10.65 3.88
C ILE A 107 -4.37 -9.66 2.70
N PHE A 108 -5.46 -8.91 2.54
CA PHE A 108 -5.62 -7.99 1.42
C PHE A 108 -5.01 -6.64 1.77
N ASP A 109 -4.17 -6.16 0.88
CA ASP A 109 -3.39 -4.95 1.02
C ASP A 109 -3.54 -4.07 -0.24
N PRO A 110 -4.77 -3.59 -0.55
CA PRO A 110 -5.00 -2.77 -1.73
C PRO A 110 -4.06 -1.55 -1.74
N GLY A 111 -3.43 -1.30 -2.89
CA GLY A 111 -2.43 -0.25 -3.06
C GLY A 111 -1.00 -0.66 -2.71
N ALA A 112 -0.78 -1.86 -2.16
CA ALA A 112 0.54 -2.46 -2.02
C ALA A 112 0.81 -3.45 -3.16
N TRP A 113 2.09 -3.58 -3.50
CA TRP A 113 2.56 -4.60 -4.44
C TRP A 113 3.59 -5.46 -3.73
N ILE A 114 3.40 -6.78 -3.70
CA ILE A 114 4.38 -7.67 -3.09
C ILE A 114 5.75 -7.49 -3.76
N GLY A 115 6.78 -7.27 -2.94
CA GLY A 115 8.14 -7.03 -3.43
C GLY A 115 8.40 -5.64 -4.00
N ALA A 116 7.39 -4.76 -4.13
CA ALA A 116 7.68 -3.34 -4.18
C ALA A 116 8.19 -2.92 -2.80
N GLY A 117 9.30 -2.18 -2.75
CA GLY A 117 9.57 -1.41 -1.55
C GLY A 117 8.34 -0.55 -1.31
N GLY A 118 7.67 -0.71 -0.16
CA GLY A 118 6.54 0.15 0.19
C GLY A 118 6.90 1.62 0.02
N PRO A 119 5.93 2.55 -0.04
CA PRO A 119 6.22 3.97 -0.25
C PRO A 119 7.34 4.37 0.70
N SER A 120 8.52 4.62 0.14
CA SER A 120 9.69 4.93 0.95
C SER A 120 9.39 6.28 1.54
N CYS A 121 9.22 6.35 2.86
CA CYS A 121 9.23 7.63 3.55
C CYS A 121 10.53 8.32 3.14
N GLY A 122 10.41 9.41 2.37
CA GLY A 122 11.58 10.07 1.79
C GLY A 122 12.43 10.76 2.85
N ILE A 123 11.97 10.76 4.10
CA ILE A 123 12.64 11.32 5.27
C ILE A 123 12.95 10.24 6.31
N THR A 124 14.11 10.34 6.94
CA THR A 124 14.47 9.57 8.14
C THR A 124 14.79 10.55 9.26
N LEU A 125 14.09 10.45 10.39
CA LEU A 125 14.36 11.27 11.56
C LEU A 125 15.62 10.75 12.28
N GLY A 126 16.49 11.68 12.66
CA GLY A 126 17.62 11.44 13.54
C GLY A 126 17.24 11.62 15.01
N THR A 127 18.24 11.49 15.88
CA THR A 127 18.07 11.64 17.33
C THR A 127 17.69 13.06 17.70
N GLU A 128 16.62 13.20 18.47
CA GLU A 128 16.15 14.46 19.00
C GLU A 128 17.11 15.05 20.05
N ASN A 129 17.22 16.37 20.08
CA ASN A 129 18.03 17.10 21.05
C ASN A 129 17.21 18.22 21.68
N ALA A 130 17.05 18.16 23.01
CA ALA A 130 16.36 19.18 23.78
C ALA A 130 17.37 20.10 24.48
N SER A 131 17.19 21.41 24.33
CA SER A 131 18.00 22.43 24.97
C SER A 131 17.12 23.30 25.87
N CYS A 132 17.60 23.57 27.09
CA CYS A 132 16.97 24.54 27.98
C CYS A 132 17.44 25.96 27.59
N ASN A 133 16.50 26.88 27.39
CA ASN A 133 16.77 28.23 26.90
C ASN A 133 17.20 29.18 28.02
N SER A 134 16.66 28.98 29.21
CA SER A 134 16.95 29.76 30.41
C SER A 134 16.75 28.92 31.66
N THR A 135 17.50 29.21 32.72
CA THR A 135 17.28 28.65 34.06
C THR A 135 16.97 29.80 35.02
N THR A 136 15.70 29.97 35.33
CA THR A 136 15.18 31.06 36.14
C THR A 136 14.60 30.53 37.45
N THR A 137 14.68 31.32 38.52
CA THR A 137 14.18 30.88 39.83
C THR A 137 12.65 30.91 39.85
N GLY A 138 12.02 29.77 40.12
CA GLY A 138 10.56 29.61 40.18
C GLY A 138 10.08 28.46 39.30
N PRO A 139 8.85 27.95 39.48
CA PRO A 139 8.30 26.92 38.60
C PRO A 139 7.70 27.53 37.32
N GLY A 140 7.95 26.90 36.16
CA GLY A 140 7.21 27.16 34.91
C GLY A 140 7.61 28.45 34.17
N ASN A 141 8.81 28.96 34.37
CA ASN A 141 9.35 30.16 33.72
C ASN A 141 10.57 29.89 32.83
N ASP A 142 10.94 28.62 32.67
CA ASP A 142 11.96 28.16 31.74
C ASP A 142 11.31 27.58 30.50
N THR A 143 11.94 27.79 29.34
CA THR A 143 11.48 27.25 28.06
C THR A 143 12.50 26.30 27.47
N TYR A 144 12.04 25.38 26.64
CA TYR A 144 12.90 24.43 25.93
C TYR A 144 12.75 24.55 24.41
N ASP A 145 13.85 24.32 23.71
CA ASP A 145 13.86 24.12 22.27
C ASP A 145 14.20 22.66 21.96
N LEU A 146 13.41 22.03 21.08
CA LEU A 146 13.62 20.67 20.58
C LEU A 146 14.07 20.72 19.12
N SER A 147 15.21 20.12 18.83
CA SER A 147 15.76 19.97 17.48
C SER A 147 15.72 18.51 17.05
N ILE A 148 15.13 18.23 15.89
CA ILE A 148 15.04 16.88 15.30
C ILE A 148 15.72 16.94 13.93
N PRO A 149 16.98 16.48 13.81
CA PRO A 149 17.63 16.37 12.51
C PRO A 149 16.91 15.32 11.67
N TYR A 150 16.94 15.48 10.35
CA TYR A 150 16.44 14.48 9.41
C TYR A 150 17.35 14.35 8.19
N THR A 151 17.31 13.20 7.53
CA THR A 151 17.93 12.98 6.22
C THR A 151 16.85 12.72 5.17
N GLY A 152 17.15 13.09 3.91
CA GLY A 152 16.23 12.97 2.78
C GLY A 152 15.26 14.15 2.63
N VAL A 153 14.29 14.00 1.73
CA VAL A 153 13.23 14.97 1.37
C VAL A 153 12.02 14.18 0.87
N ASP A 154 10.81 14.61 1.26
CA ASP A 154 9.58 13.94 0.85
C ASP A 154 8.45 14.96 0.59
N ALA A 155 8.18 15.20 -0.69
CA ALA A 155 7.25 16.24 -1.14
C ALA A 155 5.83 15.94 -0.65
N GLY A 156 5.20 16.91 0.01
CA GLY A 156 3.87 16.77 0.61
C GLY A 156 3.90 16.40 2.11
N THR A 157 5.09 16.19 2.69
CA THR A 157 5.24 16.06 4.14
C THR A 157 4.72 17.30 4.86
N THR A 158 3.99 17.10 5.96
CA THR A 158 3.59 18.18 6.87
C THR A 158 4.09 17.90 8.28
N VAL A 159 4.71 18.90 8.90
CA VAL A 159 5.11 18.82 10.31
C VAL A 159 4.01 19.39 11.18
N VAL A 160 3.52 18.60 12.14
CA VAL A 160 2.46 19.00 13.08
C VAL A 160 2.95 18.82 14.51
N ASN A 161 2.80 19.85 15.33
CA ASN A 161 3.06 19.82 16.76
C ASN A 161 1.74 19.65 17.51
N ASN A 162 1.52 18.46 18.06
CA ASN A 162 0.27 18.13 18.75
C ASN A 162 0.35 18.32 20.28
N SER A 163 1.43 18.90 20.80
CA SER A 163 1.63 19.07 22.26
C SER A 163 0.84 20.25 22.85
N GLY A 164 0.44 21.21 22.01
CA GLY A 164 -0.20 22.45 22.46
C GLY A 164 0.76 23.50 23.04
N SER A 165 2.07 23.24 23.10
CA SER A 165 3.13 24.20 23.47
C SER A 165 4.22 24.25 22.40
N GLY A 166 4.95 25.36 22.31
CA GLY A 166 6.04 25.55 21.35
C GLY A 166 5.59 25.85 19.91
N THR A 167 6.51 26.41 19.14
CA THR A 167 6.30 26.84 17.74
C THR A 167 7.17 26.03 16.80
N ILE A 168 6.58 25.50 15.72
CA ILE A 168 7.31 24.77 14.67
C ILE A 168 8.11 25.76 13.81
N GLY A 169 9.36 25.44 13.55
CA GLY A 169 10.26 26.13 12.64
C GLY A 169 11.35 25.18 12.11
N GLY A 170 12.47 25.74 11.66
CA GLY A 170 13.55 24.97 11.04
C GLY A 170 13.31 24.75 9.54
N ASP A 171 13.84 23.64 9.02
CA ASP A 171 13.75 23.27 7.61
C ASP A 171 12.48 22.45 7.32
N ASP A 172 11.79 22.76 6.22
CA ASP A 172 10.61 22.02 5.75
C ASP A 172 11.03 20.74 5.01
N PRO A 173 10.74 19.53 5.55
CA PRO A 173 11.12 18.27 4.91
C PRO A 173 10.43 18.00 3.57
N ALA A 174 9.40 18.78 3.22
CA ALA A 174 8.78 18.73 1.89
C ALA A 174 9.59 19.47 0.81
N LEU A 175 10.49 20.37 1.21
CA LEU A 175 11.18 21.30 0.31
C LEU A 175 12.71 21.23 0.43
N VAL A 176 13.23 20.86 1.60
CA VAL A 176 14.65 20.88 1.92
C VAL A 176 15.14 19.46 2.18
N SER A 177 16.20 19.07 1.48
CA SER A 177 16.85 17.78 1.71
C SER A 177 17.86 17.88 2.84
N ASN A 178 17.74 16.98 3.81
CA ASN A 178 18.56 16.91 5.03
C ASN A 178 18.55 18.23 5.81
N GLY A 179 17.80 18.27 6.89
CA GLY A 179 17.61 19.50 7.65
C GLY A 179 17.34 19.23 9.11
N THR A 180 16.78 20.23 9.77
CA THR A 180 16.38 20.13 11.17
C THR A 180 14.99 20.71 11.35
N ILE A 181 14.08 19.91 11.91
CA ILE A 181 12.81 20.42 12.44
C ILE A 181 13.09 21.02 13.81
N LEU A 182 12.65 22.25 14.04
CA LEU A 182 12.79 22.94 15.32
C LEU A 182 11.41 23.14 15.96
N ILE A 183 11.27 22.82 17.25
CA ILE A 183 10.12 23.22 18.06
C ILE A 183 10.65 24.11 19.18
N SER A 184 10.42 25.41 19.09
CA SER A 184 10.96 26.39 20.04
C SER A 184 9.93 26.85 21.06
N GLY A 185 10.37 27.14 22.28
CA GLY A 185 9.51 27.74 23.32
C GLY A 185 8.47 26.78 23.89
N ILE A 186 8.85 25.52 24.07
CA ILE A 186 8.06 24.49 24.77
C ILE A 186 7.95 24.85 26.25
#